data_AF-W8VWF4-F1
#
_entry.id   AF-W8VWF4-F1
#
_cell.length_a   1.000
_cell.length_b   1.000
_cell.length_c   1.000
_cell.angle_alpha   90.00
_cell.angle_beta   90.00
_cell.angle_gamma   90.00
#
_symmetry.space_group_name_H-M   'P 1'
#
loop_
_entity.id
_entity.type
_entity.pdbx_description
1 polymer ?
#
loop_
_entity_poly.entity_id
_entity_poly.type
_entity_poly.pdbx_seq_one_letter_code
_entity_poly.pdbx_strand_id
1 'polypeptide(L)'
;MEVSIELTMSPLQNDYEKHIIDFIKVLRSSQFTVLENPLSTQIFGDYATLMPFLTHAIEESLHRQDKVLIYMKLVKSNRADYKPHF
;
A
#
# COMPACT_ATOMS: atom_id res chain seq x y z
N MET A 1 13.86 11.57 -0.39
CA MET A 1 13.86 11.01 -1.76
C MET A 1 12.46 10.51 -2.07
N GLU A 2 11.86 10.98 -3.16
CA GLU A 2 10.52 10.53 -3.56
C GLU A 2 10.51 9.09 -4.08
N VAL A 3 9.50 8.31 -3.65
CA VAL A 3 9.26 6.94 -4.09
C VAL A 3 7.79 6.71 -4.43
N SER A 4 7.55 5.70 -5.27
CA SER A 4 6.23 5.15 -5.54
C SER A 4 6.22 3.70 -5.10
N ILE A 5 5.20 3.30 -4.34
CA ILE A 5 5.06 1.93 -3.88
C ILE A 5 3.69 1.42 -4.30
N GLU A 6 3.68 0.30 -5.01
CA GLU A 6 2.47 -0.45 -5.35
C GLU A 6 2.36 -1.67 -4.44
N LEU A 7 1.19 -1.84 -3.82
CA LEU A 7 0.87 -2.86 -2.83
C LEU A 7 -0.30 -3.71 -3.31
N THR A 8 -0.15 -5.02 -3.18
CA THR A 8 -1.24 -5.99 -3.29
C THR A 8 -1.24 -6.85 -2.03
N MET A 9 -2.35 -6.83 -1.28
CA MET A 9 -2.54 -7.65 -0.10
C MET A 9 -3.50 -8.80 -0.43
N SER A 10 -3.11 -10.03 -0.11
CA SER A 10 -3.89 -11.24 -0.34
C SER A 10 -4.03 -12.01 0.98
N PRO A 11 -5.04 -11.66 1.81
CA PRO A 11 -5.37 -12.44 3.00
C PRO A 11 -5.88 -13.82 2.60
N LEU A 12 -5.43 -14.87 3.30
CA LEU A 12 -5.74 -16.27 2.96
C LEU A 12 -6.84 -16.84 3.87
N GLN A 13 -7.93 -16.08 4.01
CA GLN A 13 -9.05 -16.32 4.93
C GLN A 13 -10.38 -15.85 4.31
N ASN A 14 -11.52 -16.34 4.81
CA ASN A 14 -12.83 -16.12 4.16
C ASN A 14 -13.30 -14.66 4.17
N ASP A 15 -12.90 -13.87 5.16
CA ASP A 15 -13.26 -12.45 5.30
C ASP A 15 -12.18 -11.51 4.72
N TYR A 16 -11.42 -12.00 3.73
CA TYR A 16 -10.30 -11.27 3.10
C TYR A 16 -10.64 -9.82 2.71
N GLU A 17 -11.83 -9.56 2.20
CA GLU A 17 -12.26 -8.22 1.76
C GLU A 17 -12.18 -7.20 2.89
N LYS A 18 -12.59 -7.60 4.10
CA LYS A 18 -12.59 -6.72 5.27
C LYS A 18 -11.18 -6.24 5.57
N HIS A 19 -10.20 -7.14 5.57
CA HIS A 19 -8.82 -6.78 5.85
C HIS A 19 -8.21 -5.87 4.78
N ILE A 20 -8.51 -6.14 3.51
CA ILE A 20 -8.04 -5.29 2.41
C ILE A 20 -8.65 -3.88 2.54
N ILE A 21 -9.96 -3.78 2.77
CA ILE A 21 -10.67 -2.51 2.94
C ILE A 21 -10.12 -1.73 4.14
N ASP A 22 -9.91 -2.39 5.27
CA ASP A 22 -9.40 -1.75 6.48
C ASP A 22 -7.96 -1.26 6.29
N PHE A 23 -7.10 -2.03 5.62
CA PHE A 23 -5.74 -1.60 5.29
C PHE A 23 -5.75 -0.38 4.35
N ILE A 24 -6.58 -0.39 3.30
CA ILE A 24 -6.72 0.75 2.39
C ILE A 24 -7.19 2.01 3.13
N LYS A 25 -8.12 1.88 4.09
CA LYS A 25 -8.56 3.01 4.93
C LYS A 25 -7.42 3.59 5.77
N VAL A 26 -6.51 2.77 6.29
CA VAL A 26 -5.30 3.22 7.00
C VAL A 26 -4.37 4.00 6.05
N LEU A 27 -4.20 3.53 4.82
CA LEU A 27 -3.39 4.28 3.83
C LEU A 27 -4.04 5.62 3.49
N ARG A 28 -5.36 5.65 3.27
CA ARG A 28 -6.13 6.87 2.97
C ARG A 28 -6.14 7.90 4.09
N SER A 29 -6.04 7.48 5.35
CA SER A 29 -5.99 8.40 6.50
C SER A 29 -4.59 8.98 6.74
N SER A 30 -3.59 8.55 5.97
CA SER A 30 -2.24 9.10 6.03
C SER A 30 -2.13 10.44 5.31
N GLN A 31 -0.98 11.09 5.46
CA GLN A 31 -0.63 12.32 4.74
C GLN A 31 -0.18 12.08 3.29
N PHE A 32 -0.04 10.82 2.87
CA PHE A 32 0.51 10.46 1.56
C PHE A 32 -0.57 10.45 0.48
N THR A 33 -0.16 10.67 -0.77
CA THR A 33 -1.05 10.46 -1.91
C THR A 33 -1.28 8.97 -2.08
N VAL A 34 -2.55 8.56 -2.18
CA VAL A 34 -2.98 7.17 -2.38
C VAL A 34 -3.87 7.09 -3.61
N LEU A 35 -3.58 6.15 -4.51
CA LEU A 35 -4.39 5.83 -5.68
C LEU A 35 -4.72 4.34 -5.68
N GLU A 36 -5.94 3.99 -6.04
CA GLU A 36 -6.37 2.58 -6.09
C GLU A 36 -6.85 2.20 -7.48
N ASN A 37 -6.66 0.92 -7.80
CA ASN A 37 -7.30 0.27 -8.92
C ASN A 37 -7.75 -1.13 -8.47
N PRO A 38 -8.47 -1.90 -9.33
CA PRO A 38 -8.98 -3.21 -8.95
C PRO A 38 -7.93 -4.26 -8.53
N LEU A 39 -6.65 -4.06 -8.85
CA LEU A 39 -5.57 -5.03 -8.63
C LEU A 39 -4.57 -4.60 -7.54
N SER A 40 -4.44 -3.30 -7.28
CA SER A 40 -3.43 -2.78 -6.35
C SER A 40 -3.78 -1.41 -5.77
N THR A 41 -3.11 -1.08 -4.66
CA THR A 41 -3.10 0.25 -4.07
C THR A 41 -1.71 0.84 -4.21
N GLN A 42 -1.62 2.08 -4.67
CA GLN A 42 -0.37 2.81 -4.86
C GLN A 42 -0.28 3.95 -3.84
N ILE A 43 0.89 4.12 -3.24
CA ILE A 43 1.18 5.17 -2.27
C ILE A 43 2.48 5.88 -2.65
N PHE A 44 2.50 7.21 -2.51
CA PHE A 44 3.57 8.08 -2.99
C PHE A 44 4.05 9.04 -1.91
N GLY A 45 5.35 9.33 -1.88
CA GLY A 45 5.92 10.36 -1.02
C GLY A 45 7.40 10.18 -0.70
N ASP A 46 7.90 10.93 0.27
CA ASP A 46 9.29 10.89 0.70
C ASP A 46 9.61 9.59 1.44
N TYR A 47 10.59 8.84 0.93
CA TYR A 47 11.05 7.55 1.45
C TYR A 47 11.28 7.52 2.97
N ALA A 48 11.89 8.56 3.54
CA ALA A 48 12.26 8.59 4.95
C ALA A 48 11.04 8.71 5.87
N THR A 49 9.92 9.21 5.36
CA THR A 49 8.65 9.32 6.11
C THR A 49 7.67 8.22 5.73
N LEU A 50 7.64 7.82 4.46
CA LEU A 50 6.71 6.84 3.91
C LEU A 50 7.03 5.42 4.37
N MET A 51 8.31 5.03 4.38
CA MET A 51 8.69 3.67 4.78
C MET A 51 8.37 3.37 6.25
N PRO A 52 8.70 4.23 7.24
CA PRO A 52 8.31 3.98 8.63
C PRO A 52 6.79 3.87 8.82
N PHE A 53 6.02 4.73 8.16
CA PHE A 53 4.56 4.64 8.16
C PHE A 53 4.07 3.29 7.62
N LEU A 54 4.55 2.89 6.44
CA LEU A 54 4.16 1.61 5.84
C LEU A 54 4.59 0.41 6.68
N THR A 55 5.79 0.43 7.25
CA THR A 55 6.27 -0.64 8.14
C THR A 55 5.29 -0.83 9.31
N HIS A 56 4.90 0.25 9.99
CA HIS A 56 3.96 0.18 11.10
C HIS A 56 2.56 -0.26 10.64
N ALA A 57 2.05 0.29 9.54
CA ALA A 57 0.75 -0.08 8.99
C ALA A 57 0.68 -1.58 8.60
N ILE A 58 1.75 -2.10 8.00
CA ILE A 58 1.86 -3.52 7.64
C ILE A 58 1.94 -4.38 8.90
N GLU A 59 2.79 -4.04 9.87
CA GLU A 59 2.89 -4.74 11.15
C GLU A 59 1.53 -4.87 11.86
N GLU A 60 0.79 -3.76 11.97
CA GLU A 60 -0.55 -3.75 12.56
C GLU A 60 -1.56 -4.60 11.77
N SER A 61 -1.41 -4.68 10.44
CA SER A 61 -2.23 -5.58 9.61
C SER A 61 -1.87 -7.05 9.87
N LEU A 62 -0.58 -7.37 9.94
CA LEU A 62 -0.10 -8.74 10.20
C LEU A 62 -0.60 -9.26 11.55
N HIS A 63 -0.70 -8.42 12.59
CA HIS A 63 -1.25 -8.82 13.89
C HIS A 63 -2.75 -9.19 13.84
N ARG A 64 -3.48 -8.76 12.80
CA ARG A 64 -4.93 -8.98 12.66
C ARG A 64 -5.26 -10.14 11.72
N GLN A 65 -4.26 -10.82 11.18
CA GLN A 65 -4.41 -11.82 10.13
C GLN A 65 -3.59 -13.07 10.45
N ASP A 66 -4.20 -14.24 10.36
CA ASP A 66 -3.46 -15.50 10.58
C ASP A 66 -2.50 -15.79 9.42
N LYS A 67 -2.92 -15.51 8.19
CA LYS A 67 -2.14 -15.78 6.97
C LYS A 67 -2.43 -14.72 5.92
N VAL A 68 -1.39 -14.04 5.46
CA VAL A 68 -1.49 -13.01 4.43
C VAL A 68 -0.23 -12.99 3.57
N LEU A 69 -0.41 -12.78 2.27
CA LEU A 69 0.67 -12.45 1.34
C LEU A 69 0.59 -10.96 1.02
N ILE A 70 1.71 -10.25 1.11
CA ILE A 70 1.81 -8.85 0.68
C ILE A 70 2.87 -8.79 -0.42
N TYR A 71 2.47 -8.38 -1.62
CA TYR A 71 3.37 -8.06 -2.71
C TYR A 71 3.61 -6.55 -2.72
N MET A 72 4.87 -6.14 -2.77
CA MET A 72 5.26 -4.74 -2.79
C MET A 72 6.26 -4.48 -3.90
N LYS A 73 5.97 -3.48 -4.74
CA LYS A 73 6.88 -2.99 -5.77
C LYS A 73 7.26 -1.55 -5.47
N LEU A 74 8.54 -1.32 -5.18
CA LEU A 74 9.10 0.00 -4.91
C LEU A 74 9.80 0.56 -6.15
N VAL A 75 9.52 1.82 -6.47
CA VAL A 75 10.14 2.54 -7.59
C VAL A 75 10.79 3.83 -7.09
N LYS A 76 12.05 4.06 -7.49
CA LYS A 76 12.83 5.28 -7.18
C LYS A 76 12.40 6.47 -8.05
N SER A 77 11.20 6.98 -7.81
CA SER A 77 10.68 8.27 -8.28
C SER A 77 9.22 8.44 -7.85
N ASN A 78 8.70 9.66 -7.86
CA ASN A 78 7.25 9.90 -7.79
C ASN A 78 6.63 9.65 -9.17
N ARG A 79 5.64 8.75 -9.24
CA ARG A 79 4.93 8.37 -10.47
C ARG A 79 3.42 8.61 -10.38
N ALA A 80 2.96 9.43 -9.42
CA ALA A 80 1.54 9.70 -9.22
C ALA A 80 0.85 10.21 -10.50
N ASP A 81 1.54 11.03 -11.28
CA ASP A 81 1.03 11.59 -12.54
C ASP A 81 1.47 10.81 -13.80
N TYR A 82 2.07 9.62 -13.64
CA TYR A 82 2.57 8.85 -14.78
C TYR A 82 1.42 8.44 -15.70
N LYS A 83 1.52 8.84 -16.96
CA LYS A 83 0.67 8.37 -18.05
C LYS A 83 1.53 7.63 -19.07
N PRO A 84 1.11 6.45 -19.56
CA PRO A 84 1.80 5.79 -20.65
C PRO A 84 1.88 6.69 -21.89
N HIS A 85 2.99 6.61 -22.61
CA HIS A 85 3.24 7.32 -23.87
C HIS A 85 3.40 6.28 -24.99
N PHE A 86 2.30 5.67 -25.39
CA PHE A 86 2.20 4.80 -26.55
C PHE A 86 0.83 4.94 -27.19
#